data_AF-A0A7S0CDQ7-F1
#
_entry.id   AF-A0A7S0CDQ7-F1
#
_cell.length_a   1.000
_cell.length_b   1.000
_cell.length_c   1.000
_cell.angle_alpha   90.00
_cell.angle_beta   90.00
_cell.angle_gamma   90.00
#
_symmetry.space_group_name_H-M   'P 1'
#
loop_
_entity.id
_entity.type
_entity.pdbx_description
1 polymer ?
#
loop_
_entity_poly.entity_id
_entity_poly.type
_entity_poly.pdbx_seq_one_letter_code
_entity_poly.pdbx_strand_id
1 'polypeptide(L)'
;YLCWYAPAPKNCSEFGTCSRGELMGLFRWLHYGIVWSAIAFVTISMILLYMSVRKQERSSQLLGSDQNRMSRSVAAQAFLYVFALYITWLFTTITRVYSTVFKRTNKTTLMLMATFFPLQGFWNAFIYYRPRWVQKRNERKRYREFVRKDNINIIGCQS
;
A
#
# COMPACT_ATOMS: atom_id res chain seq x y z
N TYR A 1 0.63 -13.58 21.60
CA TYR A 1 1.53 -14.61 21.04
C TYR A 1 1.02 -14.96 19.65
N LEU A 2 1.84 -14.85 18.61
CA LEU A 2 1.53 -15.42 17.29
C LEU A 2 1.88 -16.90 17.37
N CYS A 3 0.88 -17.78 17.29
CA CYS A 3 1.02 -19.20 17.63
C CYS A 3 1.96 -19.99 16.69
N TRP A 4 2.28 -19.45 15.52
CA TRP A 4 3.27 -20.00 14.58
C TRP A 4 4.74 -19.70 14.98
N TYR A 5 4.99 -18.71 15.85
CA TYR A 5 6.32 -18.30 16.33
C TYR A 5 6.50 -18.49 17.85
N ALA A 6 5.82 -19.47 18.45
CA ALA A 6 5.97 -19.75 19.88
C ALA A 6 7.12 -20.75 20.12
N PRO A 7 8.04 -20.51 21.09
CA PRO A 7 8.89 -21.58 21.60
C PRO A 7 7.99 -22.67 22.20
N ALA A 8 8.43 -23.94 22.09
CA ALA A 8 7.71 -25.17 22.41
C ALA A 8 6.77 -25.11 23.64
N PRO A 9 5.73 -25.97 23.71
CA PRO A 9 4.86 -26.04 24.89
C PRO A 9 5.69 -26.33 26.14
N LYS A 10 5.25 -25.79 27.29
CA LYS A 10 5.95 -25.80 28.58
C LYS A 10 6.25 -27.20 29.18
N ASN A 11 5.89 -28.28 28.48
CA ASN A 11 6.08 -29.68 28.89
C ASN A 11 6.81 -30.48 27.81
N CYS A 12 8.07 -30.14 27.50
CA CYS A 12 8.96 -31.09 26.82
C CYS A 12 9.46 -32.07 27.89
N SER A 13 8.98 -33.32 27.81
CA SER A 13 9.37 -34.42 28.69
C SER A 13 10.86 -34.78 28.49
N GLU A 14 11.53 -35.13 29.59
CA GLU A 14 12.99 -35.31 29.78
C GLU A 14 13.79 -36.12 28.74
N PHE A 15 13.17 -36.83 27.78
CA PHE A 15 13.87 -37.79 26.91
C PHE A 15 13.61 -37.64 25.40
N GLY A 16 13.39 -36.41 24.93
CA GLY A 16 13.37 -36.13 23.49
C GLY A 16 13.90 -34.73 23.17
N THR A 17 14.86 -34.62 22.26
CA THR A 17 15.40 -33.34 21.80
C THR A 17 14.27 -32.50 21.20
N CYS A 18 13.87 -31.47 21.93
CA CYS A 18 12.79 -30.55 21.59
C CYS A 18 13.25 -29.59 20.46
N SER A 19 13.62 -30.11 19.28
CA SER A 19 14.22 -29.35 18.17
C SER A 19 13.23 -28.49 17.36
N ARG A 20 12.22 -27.90 18.01
CA ARG A 20 11.33 -26.91 17.38
C ARG A 20 11.56 -25.54 18.02
N GLY A 21 12.55 -24.79 17.50
CA GLY A 21 12.78 -23.42 17.95
C GLY A 21 14.14 -22.80 17.66
N GLU A 22 15.19 -23.58 17.42
CA GLU A 22 16.57 -23.04 17.37
C GLU A 22 16.80 -22.00 16.27
N LEU A 23 16.13 -22.15 15.12
CA LEU A 23 16.23 -21.20 14.01
C LEU A 23 15.11 -20.13 13.98
N MET A 24 14.23 -20.06 14.99
CA MET A 24 13.08 -19.14 14.97
C MET A 24 13.49 -17.66 14.88
N GLY A 25 14.63 -17.30 15.47
CA GLY A 25 15.21 -15.97 15.33
C GLY A 25 15.61 -15.67 13.88
N LEU A 26 16.29 -16.61 13.23
CA LEU A 26 16.75 -16.47 11.84
C LEU A 26 15.58 -16.37 10.86
N PHE A 27 14.61 -17.29 10.95
CA PHE A 27 13.42 -17.26 10.08
C PHE A 27 12.62 -15.97 10.22
N ARG A 28 12.58 -15.38 11.42
CA ARG A 28 11.93 -14.09 11.65
C ARG A 28 12.64 -12.98 10.89
N TRP A 29 13.95 -12.83 11.07
CA TRP A 29 14.72 -11.79 10.39
C TRP A 29 14.76 -11.98 8.88
N LEU A 30 14.81 -13.23 8.40
CA LEU A 30 14.73 -13.57 6.99
C LEU A 30 13.38 -13.15 6.39
N HIS A 31 12.26 -13.45 7.06
CA HIS A 31 10.95 -12.99 6.62
C HIS A 31 10.86 -11.45 6.57
N TYR A 32 11.36 -10.76 7.60
CA TYR A 32 11.43 -9.29 7.58
C TYR A 32 12.30 -8.77 6.43
N GLY A 33 13.45 -9.41 6.16
CA GLY A 33 14.33 -9.06 5.05
C GLY A 33 13.65 -9.17 3.69
N ILE A 34 12.91 -10.27 3.46
CA ILE A 34 12.13 -10.46 2.22
C ILE A 34 11.04 -9.40 2.07
N VAL A 35 10.34 -9.07 3.17
CA VAL A 35 9.28 -8.06 3.12
C VAL A 35 9.85 -6.67 2.81
N TRP A 36 10.92 -6.27 3.50
CA TRP A 36 11.54 -4.97 3.27
C TRP A 36 12.20 -4.87 1.88
N SER A 37 12.77 -5.96 1.36
CA SER A 37 13.30 -5.98 -0.01
C SER A 37 12.18 -5.85 -1.05
N ALA A 38 11.04 -6.52 -0.85
CA ALA A 38 9.87 -6.37 -1.71
C ALA A 38 9.32 -4.93 -1.68
N ILE A 39 9.22 -4.33 -0.48
CA ILE A 39 8.79 -2.93 -0.34
C ILE A 39 9.76 -1.97 -1.06
N ALA A 40 11.07 -2.17 -0.90
CA ALA A 40 12.10 -1.38 -1.58
C ALA A 40 12.07 -1.55 -3.11
N PHE A 41 11.83 -2.78 -3.59
CA PHE A 41 11.69 -3.03 -5.01
C PHE A 41 10.50 -2.27 -5.61
N VAL A 42 9.33 -2.35 -4.96
CA VAL A 42 8.13 -1.68 -5.43
C VAL A 42 8.28 -0.15 -5.37
N THR A 43 8.97 0.42 -4.36
CA THR A 43 9.24 1.86 -4.34
C THR A 43 10.15 2.30 -5.47
N ILE A 44 11.21 1.54 -5.76
CA ILE A 44 12.11 1.84 -6.88
C ILE A 44 11.32 1.80 -8.19
N SER A 45 10.52 0.76 -8.43
CA SER A 45 9.68 0.67 -9.62
C SER A 45 8.73 1.87 -9.73
N MET A 46 8.13 2.30 -8.62
CA MET A 46 7.25 3.47 -8.59
C MET A 46 8.01 4.77 -8.89
N ILE A 47 9.21 4.95 -8.33
CA ILE A 47 10.05 6.13 -8.58
C ILE A 47 10.42 6.18 -10.07
N LEU A 48 10.85 5.07 -10.64
CA LEU A 48 11.19 4.96 -12.07
C LEU A 48 9.97 5.26 -12.97
N LEU A 49 8.80 4.73 -12.61
CA LEU A 49 7.55 5.00 -13.31
C LEU A 49 7.17 6.47 -13.22
N TYR A 50 7.30 7.09 -12.04
CA TYR A 50 7.02 8.50 -11.83
C TYR A 50 7.98 9.41 -12.60
N MET A 51 9.27 9.10 -12.58
CA MET A 51 10.29 9.81 -13.38
C MET A 51 10.01 9.68 -14.87
N SER A 52 9.62 8.49 -15.33
CA SER A 52 9.27 8.24 -16.73
C SER A 52 8.03 9.04 -17.13
N VAL A 53 6.97 9.03 -16.31
CA VAL A 53 5.75 9.82 -16.55
C VAL A 53 6.05 11.32 -16.56
N ARG A 54 6.86 11.84 -15.62
CA ARG A 54 7.24 13.26 -15.63
C ARG A 54 8.07 13.65 -16.86
N LYS A 55 8.98 12.78 -17.29
CA LYS A 55 9.76 12.99 -18.52
C LYS A 55 8.83 13.01 -19.75
N GLN A 56 7.83 12.13 -19.76
CA GLN A 56 6.83 12.04 -20.83
C GLN A 56 5.88 13.24 -20.83
N GLU A 57 5.44 13.72 -19.66
CA GLU A 57 4.62 14.94 -19.52
C GLU A 57 5.31 16.17 -20.12
N ARG A 58 6.62 16.33 -19.91
CA ARG A 58 7.38 17.47 -20.48
C ARG A 58 7.44 17.43 -22.01
N SER A 59 7.47 16.24 -22.61
CA SER A 59 7.48 16.08 -24.07
C SER A 59 6.08 16.17 -24.68
N SER A 60 5.06 15.64 -24.00
CA SER A 60 3.68 15.60 -24.50
C SER A 60 2.90 16.91 -24.33
N GLN A 61 3.37 17.87 -23.53
CA GLN A 61 2.78 19.22 -23.48
C GLN A 61 2.86 19.93 -24.83
N LEU A 62 3.89 19.63 -25.62
CA LEU A 62 4.05 20.17 -26.98
C LEU A 62 3.05 19.56 -27.98
N LEU A 63 2.49 18.38 -27.68
CA LEU A 63 1.60 17.62 -28.58
C LEU A 63 0.15 17.50 -28.09
N GLY A 64 -0.21 18.13 -26.96
CA GLY A 64 -1.61 18.23 -26.50
C GLY A 64 -2.31 16.89 -26.18
N SER A 65 -1.58 15.82 -25.84
CA SER A 65 -2.18 14.49 -25.69
C SER A 65 -2.84 14.24 -24.32
N ASP A 66 -4.15 14.01 -24.33
CA ASP A 66 -4.98 13.61 -23.18
C ASP A 66 -4.56 12.25 -22.55
N GLN A 67 -3.76 11.43 -23.25
CA GLN A 67 -3.33 10.11 -22.78
C GLN A 67 -2.54 10.15 -21.45
N ASN A 68 -1.86 11.26 -21.15
CA ASN A 68 -1.07 11.39 -19.91
C ASN A 68 -1.91 11.47 -18.64
N ARG A 69 -3.17 11.91 -18.73
CA ARG A 69 -4.06 11.99 -17.54
C ARG A 69 -4.39 10.60 -16.99
N MET A 70 -4.52 9.61 -17.86
CA MET A 70 -4.81 8.23 -17.47
C MET A 70 -3.60 7.60 -16.77
N SER A 71 -2.39 7.73 -17.35
CA SER A 71 -1.14 7.25 -16.72
C SER A 71 -0.88 7.87 -15.34
N ARG A 72 -1.18 9.16 -15.17
CA ARG A 72 -1.00 9.85 -13.87
C ARG A 72 -1.96 9.33 -12.79
N SER A 73 -3.19 8.97 -13.17
CA SER A 73 -4.16 8.39 -12.24
C SER A 73 -3.74 7.01 -11.75
N VAL A 74 -3.18 6.19 -12.65
CA VAL A 74 -2.65 4.85 -12.32
C VAL A 74 -1.41 4.95 -11.43
N ALA A 75 -0.47 5.86 -11.76
CA ALA A 75 0.70 6.11 -10.91
C ALA A 75 0.30 6.57 -9.50
N ALA A 76 -0.65 7.51 -9.40
CA ALA A 76 -1.15 7.97 -8.11
C ALA A 76 -1.90 6.88 -7.33
N GLN A 77 -2.47 5.86 -8.00
CA GLN A 77 -3.09 4.71 -7.33
C GLN A 77 -2.02 3.80 -6.74
N ALA A 78 -1.03 3.43 -7.54
CA ALA A 78 0.05 2.58 -7.06
C ALA A 78 0.90 3.29 -5.97
N PHE A 79 1.02 4.62 -5.96
CA PHE A 79 1.65 5.35 -4.85
C PHE A 79 0.88 5.19 -3.52
N LEU A 80 -0.46 5.22 -3.55
CA LEU A 80 -1.26 4.98 -2.35
C LEU A 80 -1.13 3.53 -1.85
N TYR A 81 -1.00 2.56 -2.75
CA TYR A 81 -0.71 1.16 -2.38
C TYR A 81 0.63 1.03 -1.65
N VAL A 82 1.68 1.66 -2.19
CA VAL A 82 3.00 1.65 -1.56
C VAL A 82 2.95 2.34 -0.20
N PHE A 83 2.29 3.49 -0.10
CA PHE A 83 2.15 4.22 1.15
C PHE A 83 1.40 3.40 2.22
N ALA A 84 0.31 2.72 1.85
CA ALA A 84 -0.42 1.84 2.75
C ALA A 84 0.42 0.64 3.22
N LEU A 85 1.23 0.06 2.33
CA LEU A 85 2.21 -0.97 2.69
C LEU A 85 3.23 -0.44 3.70
N TYR A 86 3.79 0.75 3.47
CA TYR A 86 4.73 1.37 4.41
C TYR A 86 4.12 1.59 5.79
N ILE A 87 2.93 2.20 5.88
CA ILE A 87 2.29 2.44 7.19
C ILE A 87 2.06 1.14 7.94
N THR A 88 1.55 0.12 7.24
CA THR A 88 1.27 -1.19 7.83
C THR A 88 2.55 -1.84 8.37
N TRP A 89 3.62 -1.85 7.57
CA TRP A 89 4.87 -2.52 7.94
C TRP A 89 5.77 -1.72 8.87
N LEU A 90 5.71 -0.40 8.82
CA LEU A 90 6.45 0.48 9.73
C LEU A 90 5.94 0.30 11.16
N PHE A 91 4.62 0.29 11.34
CA PHE A 91 4.01 0.16 12.66
C PHE A 91 4.29 -1.22 13.28
N THR A 92 4.20 -2.30 12.48
CA THR A 92 4.54 -3.66 12.93
C THR A 92 6.03 -3.80 13.26
N THR A 93 6.90 -3.12 12.51
CA THR A 93 8.35 -3.11 12.77
C THR A 93 8.68 -2.36 14.06
N ILE A 94 8.13 -1.16 14.28
CA ILE A 94 8.36 -0.36 15.50
C ILE A 94 7.93 -1.13 16.75
N THR A 95 6.72 -1.68 16.74
CA THR A 95 6.19 -2.47 17.86
C THR A 95 7.03 -3.72 18.14
N ARG A 96 7.64 -4.31 17.10
CA ARG A 96 8.55 -5.46 17.25
C ARG A 96 9.95 -5.11 17.72
N VAL A 97 10.55 -4.05 17.22
CA VAL A 97 11.85 -3.55 17.69
C VAL A 97 11.73 -3.18 19.15
N TYR A 98 10.67 -2.45 19.53
CA TYR A 98 10.38 -2.11 20.92
C TYR A 98 10.28 -3.36 21.80
N SER A 99 9.53 -4.39 21.38
CA SER A 99 9.40 -5.65 22.14
C SER A 99 10.73 -6.41 22.28
N THR A 100 11.64 -6.28 21.31
CA THR A 100 12.92 -7.01 21.28
C THR A 100 13.98 -6.30 22.13
N VAL A 101 14.04 -4.97 22.08
CA VAL A 101 15.00 -4.15 22.83
C VAL A 101 14.66 -4.13 24.32
N PHE A 102 13.40 -3.90 24.66
CA PHE A 102 12.99 -3.74 26.06
C PHE A 102 12.75 -5.06 26.80
N LYS A 103 12.77 -6.20 26.09
CA LYS A 103 12.47 -7.57 26.60
C LYS A 103 11.19 -7.70 27.44
N ARG A 104 10.33 -6.66 27.47
CA ARG A 104 9.04 -6.64 28.16
C ARG A 104 7.93 -6.95 27.18
N THR A 105 7.19 -8.00 27.48
CA THR A 105 6.02 -8.43 26.71
C THR A 105 4.78 -7.70 27.22
N ASN A 106 4.60 -6.45 26.78
CA ASN A 106 3.38 -5.72 27.09
C ASN A 106 2.21 -6.27 26.28
N LYS A 107 1.15 -6.71 26.96
CA LYS A 107 -0.11 -7.17 26.34
C LYS A 107 -0.68 -6.14 25.34
N THR A 108 -0.42 -4.87 25.58
CA THR A 108 -0.77 -3.73 24.71
C THR A 108 -0.18 -3.87 23.31
N THR A 109 1.06 -4.31 23.16
CA THR A 109 1.71 -4.47 21.84
C THR A 109 1.05 -5.59 21.03
N LEU A 110 0.53 -6.62 21.71
CA LEU A 110 -0.19 -7.72 21.08
C LEU A 110 -1.58 -7.26 20.60
N MET A 111 -2.30 -6.47 21.41
CA MET A 111 -3.58 -5.89 21.02
C MET A 111 -3.43 -4.99 19.80
N LEU A 112 -2.41 -4.13 19.80
CA LEU A 112 -2.10 -3.27 18.66
C LEU A 112 -1.83 -4.09 17.39
N MET A 113 -0.97 -5.10 17.45
CA MET A 113 -0.75 -6.00 16.30
C MET A 113 -2.04 -6.65 15.79
N ALA A 114 -2.91 -7.13 16.69
CA ALA A 114 -4.17 -7.75 16.32
C ALA A 114 -5.17 -6.77 15.70
N THR A 115 -5.11 -5.48 16.04
CA THR A 115 -5.95 -4.42 15.44
C THR A 115 -5.39 -3.94 14.10
N PHE A 116 -4.06 -3.81 13.97
CA PHE A 116 -3.43 -3.28 12.76
C PHE A 116 -3.24 -4.32 11.64
N PHE A 117 -3.16 -5.61 11.97
CA PHE A 117 -3.15 -6.69 10.97
C PHE A 117 -4.38 -6.70 10.04
N PRO A 118 -5.64 -6.68 10.54
CA PRO A 118 -6.82 -6.61 9.68
C PRO A 118 -6.95 -5.25 8.99
N LEU A 119 -6.31 -4.20 9.53
CA LEU A 119 -6.27 -2.89 8.89
C LEU A 119 -5.52 -2.92 7.55
N GLN A 120 -4.60 -3.87 7.35
CA GLN A 120 -4.00 -4.14 6.04
C GLN A 120 -5.08 -4.47 4.98
N GLY A 121 -6.10 -5.25 5.34
CA GLY A 121 -7.24 -5.55 4.47
C GLY A 121 -8.14 -4.34 4.24
N PHE A 122 -8.35 -3.52 5.28
CA PHE A 122 -9.10 -2.26 5.17
C PHE A 122 -8.48 -1.29 4.15
N TRP A 123 -7.16 -1.11 4.20
CA TRP A 123 -6.47 -0.26 3.22
C TRP A 123 -6.59 -0.80 1.79
N ASN A 124 -6.49 -2.13 1.61
CA ASN A 124 -6.70 -2.75 0.31
C ASN A 124 -8.12 -2.52 -0.24
N ALA A 125 -9.15 -2.64 0.60
CA ALA A 125 -10.54 -2.35 0.21
C ALA A 125 -10.76 -0.87 -0.13
N PHE A 126 -10.19 0.04 0.66
CA PHE A 126 -10.26 1.48 0.40
C PHE A 126 -9.64 1.86 -0.95
N ILE A 127 -8.48 1.28 -1.27
CA ILE A 127 -7.81 1.56 -2.55
C ILE A 127 -8.60 0.97 -3.72
N TYR A 128 -9.22 -0.20 -3.56
CA TYR A 128 -10.05 -0.82 -4.60
C TYR A 128 -11.27 0.05 -4.97
N TYR A 129 -11.79 0.83 -4.03
CA TYR A 129 -12.92 1.71 -4.29
C TYR A 129 -12.50 2.98 -5.06
N ARG A 130 -11.27 3.47 -4.88
CA ARG A 130 -10.75 4.71 -5.48
C ARG A 130 -10.90 4.82 -7.02
N PRO A 131 -10.58 3.83 -7.87
CA PRO A 131 -10.74 3.95 -9.33
C PRO A 131 -12.17 4.27 -9.74
N ARG A 132 -13.17 3.66 -9.08
CA ARG A 132 -14.60 3.88 -9.38
C ARG A 132 -15.05 5.30 -9.04
N TRP A 133 -14.56 5.87 -7.92
CA TRP A 133 -14.85 7.26 -7.57
C TRP A 133 -14.24 8.26 -8.56
N VAL A 134 -13.01 8.02 -9.00
CA VAL A 134 -12.31 8.90 -9.97
C VAL A 134 -12.99 8.84 -11.33
N GLN A 135 -13.37 7.65 -11.79
CA GLN A 135 -14.09 7.47 -13.05
C GLN A 135 -15.42 8.23 -13.06
N LYS A 136 -16.24 8.04 -12.01
CA LYS A 136 -17.53 8.73 -11.85
C LYS A 136 -17.39 10.26 -11.76
N ARG A 137 -16.29 10.75 -11.16
CA ARG A 137 -15.99 12.19 -11.12
C ARG A 137 -15.62 12.74 -12.50
N ASN A 138 -14.86 11.99 -13.30
CA ASN A 138 -14.48 12.40 -14.65
C ASN A 138 -15.68 12.38 -15.60
N GLU A 139 -16.56 11.39 -15.50
CA GLU A 139 -17.83 11.34 -16.24
C GLU A 139 -18.70 12.56 -15.93
N ARG A 140 -18.85 12.92 -14.65
CA ARG A 140 -19.59 14.13 -14.24
C ARG A 140 -18.99 15.42 -14.82
N LYS A 141 -17.66 15.52 -14.92
CA LYS A 141 -17.01 16.68 -15.54
C LYS A 141 -17.28 16.73 -17.05
N ARG A 142 -17.12 15.59 -17.73
CA ARG A 142 -17.34 15.47 -19.18
C ARG A 142 -18.81 15.77 -19.55
N TYR A 143 -19.76 15.29 -18.74
CA TYR A 143 -21.17 15.63 -18.88
C TYR A 143 -21.43 17.14 -18.74
N ARG A 144 -20.85 17.80 -17.73
CA ARG A 144 -21.00 19.25 -17.54
C ARG A 144 -20.40 20.05 -18.70
N GLU A 145 -19.25 19.62 -19.23
CA GLU A 145 -18.64 20.26 -20.39
C GLU A 145 -19.47 20.08 -21.66
N PHE A 146 -20.05 18.90 -21.86
CA PHE A 146 -20.99 18.63 -22.95
C PHE A 146 -22.22 19.53 -22.88
N VAL A 147 -22.90 19.57 -21.73
CA VAL A 147 -24.07 20.45 -21.50
C VAL A 147 -23.72 21.93 -21.69
N ARG A 148 -22.52 22.35 -21.26
CA ARG A 148 -22.07 23.74 -21.47
C ARG A 148 -21.88 24.08 -22.94
N LYS A 149 -21.32 23.16 -23.74
CA LYS A 149 -21.14 23.35 -25.19
C LYS A 149 -22.48 23.42 -25.91
N ASP A 150 -23.42 22.53 -25.59
CA ASP A 150 -24.76 22.55 -26.19
C ASP A 150 -25.50 23.87 -25.90
N ASN A 151 -25.47 24.36 -24.65
CA ASN A 151 -26.09 25.64 -24.31
C ASN A 151 -25.49 26.83 -25.09
N ILE A 152 -24.17 26.84 -25.35
CA ILE A 152 -23.54 27.89 -26.14
C ILE A 152 -23.96 27.80 -27.61
N ASN A 153 -24.06 26.59 -28.16
CA ASN A 153 -24.48 26.36 -29.55
C ASN A 153 -25.92 26.80 -29.79
N ILE A 154 -26.82 26.53 -28.84
CA ILE A 154 -28.23 26.96 -28.93
C ILE A 154 -28.34 28.49 -28.98
N ILE A 155 -27.54 29.21 -28.19
CA ILE A 155 -27.55 30.69 -28.18
C ILE A 155 -27.01 31.25 -29.51
N GLY A 156 -25.98 30.63 -30.09
CA GLY A 156 -25.40 31.07 -31.37
C GLY A 156 -26.28 30.82 -32.61
N CYS A 157 -27.23 29.90 -32.55
CA CYS A 157 -28.22 29.69 -33.63
C CYS A 157 -29.41 30.66 -33.56
N GLN A 158 -29.52 31.46 -32.50
CA GLN A 158 -30.67 32.34 -32.23
C GLN A 158 -30.38 33.82 -32.52
N SER A 159 -29.16 34.13 -32.95
CA SER A 159 -28.64 35.45 -33.35
C SER A 159 -28.29 35.48 -34.83
#